data_AF-A0A2C7A8R1-F1
#
_entry.id   AF-A0A2C7A8R1-F1
#
_cell.length_a   1.000
_cell.length_b   1.000
_cell.length_c   1.000
_cell.angle_alpha   90.00
_cell.angle_beta   90.00
_cell.angle_gamma   90.00
#
_symmetry.space_group_name_H-M   'P 1'
#
loop_
_entity.id
_entity.type
_entity.pdbx_description
1 polymer ?
#
loop_
_entity_poly.entity_id
_entity_poly.type
_entity_poly.pdbx_seq_one_letter_code
_entity_poly.pdbx_strand_id
1 'polypeptide(L)'
;MKRPRFAKAASAGIGRIEKASSLDKPSYAVETAIARPSQIAGSPAEKAGNVLHGTWYGHPLHPMLVTLPIGAWTFAFGLDLLAVLGLRSKGVERSAELALKAGAAGAVVAAAAGLADWQHTNGRDRRVGTAHALVNTTSLALHLASVALRDRGHLGRGRLASAAGWACLLVGGYLGGHMVYRRQIGVDHADRSPEPRDFQAVLPVSELEEDRPLRVEIRDEDTRQNIGVVLVRHRGRVQAMGARCSHMGGPLDQGWVLNGSLVCPWHGSRYDLESGWPTSGPSTCPQPRYEVRLRDGMVEIRREQEPGDEIVTAADIDKVPPLPDGVSFSKKANEVLFEHHELIRQLFKAIKNTPRDDPQRRDLMRILASELEIHEHVEDHIFYPAVYSVSEDVPIAHSEHRQLADLLAKTLKLNTATQEFEEHLQALYSAMDHHAGSEERSMFQEAQRLGDARLRKMGQELERMLEEQRTSRAQRMFRDLKIRLLEGL
;
A
#
# COMPACT_ATOMS: atom_id res chain seq x y z
N MET A 1 17.66 -20.20 0.40
CA MET A 1 16.63 -20.89 1.22
C MET A 1 15.62 -21.64 0.36
N LYS A 2 15.32 -22.92 0.65
CA LYS A 2 14.22 -23.66 -0.01
C LYS A 2 12.88 -23.09 0.48
N ARG A 3 11.98 -22.69 -0.44
CA ARG A 3 10.63 -22.23 -0.07
C ARG A 3 9.94 -23.31 0.80
N PRO A 4 9.24 -22.93 1.89
CA PRO A 4 8.54 -23.88 2.74
C PRO A 4 7.56 -24.74 1.91
N ARG A 5 7.46 -26.05 2.22
CA ARG A 5 6.73 -27.04 1.42
C ARG A 5 5.29 -26.62 1.12
N PHE A 6 4.62 -26.01 2.10
CA PHE A 6 3.26 -25.49 1.95
C PHE A 6 3.17 -24.37 0.91
N ALA A 7 4.06 -23.37 0.97
CA ALA A 7 4.09 -22.28 0.00
C ALA A 7 4.33 -22.80 -1.43
N LYS A 8 5.18 -23.81 -1.60
CA LYS A 8 5.42 -24.43 -2.92
C LYS A 8 4.16 -25.12 -3.45
N ALA A 9 3.43 -25.84 -2.60
CA ALA A 9 2.19 -26.51 -2.99
C ALA A 9 1.08 -25.52 -3.34
N ALA A 10 0.90 -24.47 -2.53
CA ALA A 10 -0.09 -23.43 -2.75
C ALA A 10 0.18 -22.63 -4.04
N SER A 11 1.43 -22.22 -4.28
CA SER A 11 1.83 -21.57 -5.53
C SER A 11 1.65 -22.48 -6.75
N ALA A 12 1.95 -23.78 -6.63
CA ALA A 12 1.71 -24.74 -7.70
C ALA A 12 0.22 -24.93 -8.00
N GLY A 13 -0.62 -24.94 -6.96
CA GLY A 13 -2.08 -25.00 -7.09
C GLY A 13 -2.65 -23.80 -7.84
N ILE A 14 -2.29 -22.58 -7.41
CA ILE A 14 -2.67 -21.33 -8.10
C ILE A 14 -2.19 -21.34 -9.55
N GLY A 15 -0.92 -21.70 -9.78
CA GLY A 15 -0.35 -21.72 -11.12
C GLY A 15 -1.07 -22.68 -12.08
N ARG A 16 -1.72 -23.74 -11.57
CA ARG A 16 -2.60 -24.60 -12.38
C ARG A 16 -3.90 -23.91 -12.73
N ILE A 17 -4.53 -23.21 -11.78
CA ILE A 17 -5.77 -22.45 -12.00
C ILE A 17 -5.53 -21.34 -13.02
N GLU A 18 -4.46 -20.56 -12.87
CA GLU A 18 -4.10 -19.48 -13.79
C GLU A 18 -3.87 -19.98 -15.23
N LYS A 19 -3.43 -21.23 -15.40
CA LYS A 19 -3.21 -21.87 -16.70
C LYS A 19 -4.43 -22.63 -17.24
N ALA A 20 -5.52 -22.73 -16.49
CA ALA A 20 -6.69 -23.52 -16.85
C ALA A 20 -7.57 -22.80 -17.90
N SER A 21 -7.13 -22.80 -19.16
CA SER A 21 -7.89 -22.24 -20.29
C SER A 21 -9.25 -22.91 -20.52
N SER A 22 -9.47 -24.09 -19.96
CA SER A 22 -10.79 -24.73 -19.93
C SER A 22 -11.86 -23.91 -19.21
N LEU A 23 -11.47 -22.99 -18.31
CA LEU A 23 -12.39 -22.09 -17.63
C LEU A 23 -12.81 -20.88 -18.47
N ASP A 24 -12.10 -20.58 -19.56
CA ASP A 24 -12.34 -19.37 -20.36
C ASP A 24 -13.73 -19.41 -21.00
N LYS A 25 -14.05 -20.45 -21.77
CA LYS A 25 -15.34 -20.54 -22.47
C LYS A 25 -16.55 -20.44 -21.53
N PRO A 26 -16.64 -21.21 -20.43
CA PRO A 26 -17.73 -21.04 -19.47
C PRO A 26 -17.77 -19.64 -18.85
N SER A 27 -16.62 -19.06 -18.53
CA SER A 27 -16.56 -17.74 -17.91
C SER A 27 -17.11 -16.62 -18.82
N TYR A 28 -16.82 -16.67 -20.12
CA TYR A 28 -17.34 -15.69 -21.08
C TYR A 28 -18.83 -15.91 -21.39
N ALA A 29 -19.30 -17.16 -21.32
CA ALA A 29 -20.72 -17.46 -21.43
C ALA A 29 -21.53 -16.85 -20.28
N VAL A 30 -21.01 -16.94 -19.05
CA VAL A 30 -21.62 -16.31 -17.87
C VAL A 30 -21.62 -14.78 -18.00
N GLU A 31 -20.51 -14.18 -18.46
CA GLU A 31 -20.45 -12.73 -18.75
C GLU A 31 -21.56 -12.30 -19.70
N THR A 32 -21.69 -13.02 -20.82
CA THR A 32 -22.63 -12.68 -21.88
C THR A 32 -24.07 -12.80 -21.37
N ALA A 33 -24.34 -13.79 -20.53
CA ALA A 33 -25.65 -13.98 -19.91
C ALA A 33 -26.02 -12.84 -18.94
N ILE A 34 -25.03 -12.22 -18.29
CA ILE A 34 -25.21 -11.08 -17.38
C ILE A 34 -25.30 -9.77 -18.16
N ALA A 35 -24.42 -9.57 -19.14
CA ALA A 35 -24.32 -8.35 -19.92
C ALA A 35 -25.58 -8.09 -20.76
N ARG A 36 -26.19 -9.13 -21.35
CA ARG A 36 -27.36 -8.98 -22.23
C ARG A 36 -28.58 -8.32 -21.53
N PRO A 37 -29.08 -8.81 -20.39
CA PRO A 37 -30.15 -8.13 -19.66
C PRO A 37 -29.77 -6.70 -19.26
N SER A 38 -28.52 -6.47 -18.83
CA SER A 38 -28.04 -5.14 -18.43
C SER A 38 -28.03 -4.16 -19.60
N GLN A 39 -27.60 -4.59 -20.78
CA GLN A 39 -27.62 -3.81 -22.01
C GLN A 39 -29.05 -3.45 -22.45
N ILE A 40 -30.00 -4.38 -22.28
CA ILE A 40 -31.42 -4.15 -22.61
C ILE A 40 -32.05 -3.15 -21.62
N ALA A 41 -31.76 -3.30 -20.33
CA ALA A 41 -32.31 -2.43 -19.30
C ALA A 41 -31.76 -1.00 -19.38
N GLY A 42 -30.50 -0.82 -19.79
CA GLY A 42 -29.88 0.50 -19.94
C GLY A 42 -29.58 1.16 -18.59
N SER A 43 -30.03 2.41 -18.40
CA SER A 43 -29.66 3.23 -17.22
C SER A 43 -30.02 2.63 -15.84
N PRO A 44 -31.11 1.87 -15.63
CA PRO A 44 -31.36 1.19 -14.37
C PRO A 44 -30.32 0.11 -14.05
N ALA A 45 -29.84 -0.63 -15.06
CA ALA A 45 -28.80 -1.64 -14.86
C ALA A 45 -27.43 -1.00 -14.58
N GLU A 46 -27.11 0.13 -15.23
CA GLU A 46 -25.93 0.93 -14.91
C GLU A 46 -25.97 1.41 -13.45
N LYS A 47 -27.10 1.94 -12.99
CA LYS A 47 -27.28 2.36 -11.58
C LYS A 47 -27.11 1.19 -10.61
N ALA A 48 -27.72 0.03 -10.90
CA ALA A 48 -27.56 -1.15 -10.08
C ALA A 48 -26.10 -1.64 -10.05
N GLY A 49 -25.42 -1.61 -11.20
CA GLY A 49 -23.99 -1.91 -11.31
C GLY A 49 -23.15 -0.98 -10.43
N ASN A 50 -23.37 0.34 -10.51
CA ASN A 50 -22.65 1.32 -9.68
C ASN A 50 -22.86 1.10 -8.18
N VAL A 51 -24.05 0.65 -7.76
CA VAL A 51 -24.31 0.26 -6.37
C VAL A 51 -23.50 -0.98 -5.99
N LEU A 52 -23.49 -2.02 -6.84
CA LEU A 52 -22.78 -3.28 -6.60
C LEU A 52 -21.26 -3.12 -6.60
N HIS A 53 -20.71 -2.25 -7.45
CA HIS A 53 -19.31 -1.86 -7.42
C HIS A 53 -18.98 -1.10 -6.13
N GLY A 54 -19.88 -0.22 -5.68
CA GLY A 54 -19.63 0.70 -4.57
C GLY A 54 -19.14 2.08 -5.01
N THR A 55 -19.33 2.42 -6.29
CA THR A 55 -18.95 3.71 -6.90
C THR A 55 -19.56 4.91 -6.15
N TRP A 56 -20.73 4.74 -5.54
CA TRP A 56 -21.44 5.81 -4.83
C TRP A 56 -20.78 6.27 -3.52
N TYR A 57 -19.91 5.46 -2.89
CA TYR A 57 -19.28 5.81 -1.61
C TYR A 57 -17.76 5.70 -1.59
N GLY A 58 -17.14 5.29 -2.71
CA GLY A 58 -15.68 5.35 -2.85
C GLY A 58 -14.93 4.03 -2.66
N HIS A 59 -15.60 2.93 -2.28
CA HIS A 59 -14.93 1.65 -2.00
C HIS A 59 -15.62 0.43 -2.61
N PRO A 60 -14.86 -0.63 -2.96
CA PRO A 60 -15.42 -1.88 -3.42
C PRO A 60 -16.38 -2.52 -2.40
N LEU A 61 -17.60 -2.84 -2.82
CA LEU A 61 -18.62 -3.40 -1.92
C LEU A 61 -18.36 -4.86 -1.54
N HIS A 62 -17.80 -5.66 -2.45
CA HIS A 62 -17.59 -7.10 -2.23
C HIS A 62 -16.71 -7.41 -1.00
N PRO A 63 -15.50 -6.81 -0.82
CA PRO A 63 -14.68 -7.04 0.38
C PRO A 63 -15.36 -6.67 1.70
N MET A 64 -16.22 -5.64 1.70
CA MET A 64 -17.00 -5.26 2.88
C MET A 64 -18.07 -6.32 3.19
N LEU A 65 -18.82 -6.76 2.18
CA LEU A 65 -19.94 -7.68 2.35
C LEU A 65 -19.53 -9.09 2.75
N VAL A 66 -18.34 -9.57 2.32
CA VAL A 66 -17.87 -10.92 2.67
C VAL A 66 -17.57 -11.08 4.17
N THR A 67 -17.42 -10.00 4.92
CA THR A 67 -17.21 -10.06 6.38
C THR A 67 -18.37 -10.76 7.11
N LEU A 68 -19.60 -10.56 6.63
CA LEU A 68 -20.80 -11.18 7.21
C LEU A 68 -20.83 -12.71 7.05
N PRO A 69 -20.76 -13.30 5.84
CA PRO A 69 -20.71 -14.75 5.69
C PRO A 69 -19.49 -15.37 6.37
N ILE A 70 -18.33 -14.72 6.31
CA ILE A 70 -17.11 -15.25 6.96
C ILE A 70 -17.31 -15.34 8.47
N GLY A 71 -17.76 -14.25 9.11
CA GLY A 71 -18.01 -14.22 10.55
C GLY A 71 -19.10 -15.18 10.97
N ALA A 72 -20.25 -15.16 10.28
CA ALA A 72 -21.41 -15.97 10.64
C ALA A 72 -21.15 -17.48 10.51
N TRP A 73 -20.52 -17.93 9.41
CA TRP A 73 -20.24 -19.35 9.22
C TRP A 73 -19.08 -19.85 10.09
N THR A 74 -18.08 -19.01 10.39
CA THR A 74 -17.04 -19.35 11.37
C THR A 74 -17.64 -19.48 12.77
N PHE A 75 -18.57 -18.59 13.15
CA PHE A 75 -19.28 -18.70 14.41
C PHE A 75 -20.15 -19.95 14.48
N ALA A 76 -20.90 -20.27 13.41
CA ALA A 76 -21.68 -21.51 13.33
C ALA A 76 -20.81 -22.77 13.48
N PHE A 77 -19.65 -22.82 12.81
CA PHE A 77 -18.69 -23.90 12.95
C PHE A 77 -18.16 -24.01 14.39
N GLY A 78 -17.84 -22.90 15.05
CA GLY A 78 -17.42 -22.87 16.44
C GLY A 78 -18.49 -23.44 17.39
N LEU A 79 -19.75 -23.04 17.20
CA LEU A 79 -20.88 -23.58 17.97
C LEU A 79 -21.09 -25.08 17.72
N ASP A 80 -20.95 -25.54 16.48
CA ASP A 80 -21.01 -26.96 16.15
C ASP A 80 -19.89 -27.76 16.83
N LEU A 81 -18.68 -27.20 16.93
CA LEU A 81 -17.55 -27.80 17.64
C LEU A 81 -17.83 -27.91 19.14
N LEU A 82 -18.36 -26.85 19.78
CA LEU A 82 -18.77 -26.88 21.18
C LEU A 82 -19.83 -27.97 21.43
N ALA A 83 -20.81 -28.11 20.54
CA ALA A 83 -21.82 -29.15 20.63
C ALA A 83 -21.22 -30.57 20.46
N VAL A 84 -20.17 -30.75 19.66
CA VAL A 84 -19.44 -32.01 19.55
C VAL A 84 -18.65 -32.31 20.83
N LEU A 85 -18.05 -31.28 21.46
CA LEU A 85 -17.29 -31.37 22.71
C LEU A 85 -18.16 -31.52 23.98
N GLY A 86 -19.48 -31.67 23.82
CA GLY A 86 -20.40 -31.98 24.93
C GLY A 86 -21.17 -30.78 25.48
N LEU A 87 -20.89 -29.56 25.03
CA LEU A 87 -21.63 -28.35 25.40
C LEU A 87 -22.89 -28.19 24.53
N ARG A 88 -23.80 -29.16 24.64
CA ARG A 88 -25.04 -29.22 23.86
C ARG A 88 -26.16 -28.49 24.58
N SER A 89 -26.75 -27.50 23.92
CA SER A 89 -28.01 -26.89 24.35
C SER A 89 -28.86 -26.49 23.15
N LYS A 90 -30.19 -26.42 23.34
CA LYS A 90 -31.11 -25.90 22.31
C LYS A 90 -30.74 -24.48 21.87
N GLY A 91 -30.14 -23.68 22.76
CA GLY A 91 -29.64 -22.34 22.44
C GLY A 91 -28.49 -22.40 21.44
N VAL A 92 -27.47 -23.22 21.72
CA VAL A 92 -26.30 -23.40 20.83
C VAL A 92 -26.71 -23.85 19.44
N GLU A 93 -27.63 -24.81 19.35
CA GLU A 93 -28.10 -25.32 18.04
C GLU A 93 -28.88 -24.26 17.24
N ARG A 94 -29.77 -23.51 17.91
CA ARG A 94 -30.52 -22.40 17.28
C ARG A 94 -29.60 -21.27 16.84
N SER A 95 -28.61 -20.92 17.64
CA SER A 95 -27.63 -19.87 17.30
C SER A 95 -26.78 -20.27 16.09
N ALA A 96 -26.35 -21.54 16.01
CA ALA A 96 -25.61 -22.05 14.86
C ALA A 96 -26.47 -21.99 13.58
N GLU A 97 -27.73 -22.40 13.66
CA GLU A 97 -28.65 -22.35 12.51
C GLU A 97 -28.96 -20.91 12.05
N LEU A 98 -29.18 -20.00 12.99
CA LEU A 98 -29.39 -18.58 12.67
C LEU A 98 -28.15 -17.99 11.98
N ALA A 99 -26.96 -18.30 12.48
CA ALA A 99 -25.71 -17.87 11.89
C ALA A 99 -25.50 -18.46 10.48
N LEU A 100 -25.87 -19.73 10.25
CA LEU A 100 -25.86 -20.34 8.90
C LEU A 100 -26.77 -19.58 7.93
N LYS A 101 -28.00 -19.26 8.34
CA LYS A 101 -28.98 -18.52 7.54
C LYS A 101 -28.54 -17.08 7.27
N ALA A 102 -28.06 -16.38 8.29
CA ALA A 102 -27.53 -15.02 8.15
C ALA A 102 -26.31 -14.98 7.21
N GLY A 103 -25.38 -15.93 7.36
CA GLY A 103 -24.25 -16.05 6.46
C GLY A 103 -24.67 -16.37 5.02
N ALA A 104 -25.67 -17.24 4.81
CA ALA A 104 -26.19 -17.54 3.47
C ALA A 104 -26.82 -16.31 2.79
N ALA A 105 -27.61 -15.52 3.53
CA ALA A 105 -28.14 -14.26 3.02
C ALA A 105 -27.03 -13.28 2.66
N GLY A 106 -26.04 -13.09 3.54
CA GLY A 106 -24.87 -12.23 3.27
C GLY A 106 -24.05 -12.70 2.08
N ALA A 107 -23.86 -14.01 1.91
CA ALA A 107 -23.12 -14.60 0.80
C ALA A 107 -23.78 -14.33 -0.56
N VAL A 108 -25.11 -14.34 -0.64
CA VAL A 108 -25.83 -14.01 -1.88
C VAL A 108 -25.61 -12.55 -2.28
N VAL A 109 -25.68 -11.63 -1.33
CA VAL A 109 -25.45 -10.19 -1.58
C VAL A 109 -23.98 -9.95 -1.96
N ALA A 110 -23.03 -10.56 -1.24
CA ALA A 110 -21.61 -10.48 -1.55
C ALA A 110 -21.28 -11.08 -2.93
N ALA A 111 -21.93 -12.19 -3.31
CA ALA A 111 -21.75 -12.81 -4.62
C ALA A 111 -22.25 -11.91 -5.76
N ALA A 112 -23.35 -11.17 -5.56
CA ALA A 112 -23.83 -10.21 -6.56
C ALA A 112 -22.81 -9.07 -6.79
N ALA A 113 -22.25 -8.50 -5.72
CA ALA A 113 -21.19 -7.50 -5.82
C ALA A 113 -19.93 -8.06 -6.51
N GLY A 114 -19.47 -9.23 -6.07
CA GLY A 114 -18.28 -9.87 -6.66
C GLY A 114 -18.47 -10.28 -8.12
N LEU A 115 -19.69 -10.62 -8.53
CA LEU A 115 -20.02 -10.92 -9.92
C LEU A 115 -19.96 -9.67 -10.81
N ALA A 116 -20.41 -8.52 -10.28
CA ALA A 116 -20.33 -7.24 -10.97
C ALA A 116 -18.86 -6.85 -11.23
N ASP A 117 -17.96 -7.07 -10.27
CA ASP A 117 -16.53 -6.80 -10.42
C ASP A 117 -15.86 -7.81 -11.36
N TRP A 118 -16.17 -9.11 -11.18
CA TRP A 118 -15.54 -10.21 -11.92
C TRP A 118 -15.74 -10.13 -13.44
N GLN A 119 -16.89 -9.62 -13.91
CA GLN A 119 -17.18 -9.57 -15.35
C GLN A 119 -16.14 -8.75 -16.15
N HIS A 120 -15.46 -7.79 -15.50
CA HIS A 120 -14.43 -6.94 -16.10
C HIS A 120 -13.03 -7.56 -16.06
N THR A 121 -12.87 -8.74 -15.46
CA THR A 121 -11.57 -9.44 -15.39
C THR A 121 -11.31 -10.26 -16.65
N ASN A 122 -10.04 -10.47 -16.99
CA ASN A 122 -9.63 -11.17 -18.21
C ASN A 122 -8.45 -12.13 -17.96
N GLY A 123 -8.25 -13.06 -18.89
CA GLY A 123 -7.13 -14.00 -18.87
C GLY A 123 -6.96 -14.75 -17.54
N ARG A 124 -5.79 -14.63 -16.93
CA ARG A 124 -5.43 -15.33 -15.69
C ARG A 124 -6.29 -14.92 -14.50
N ASP A 125 -6.64 -13.64 -14.40
CA ASP A 125 -7.42 -13.06 -13.31
C ASP A 125 -8.84 -13.63 -13.30
N ARG A 126 -9.43 -13.69 -14.50
CA ARG A 126 -10.75 -14.27 -14.70
C ARG A 126 -10.83 -15.73 -14.27
N ARG A 127 -9.80 -16.53 -14.58
CA ARG A 127 -9.72 -17.96 -14.22
C ARG A 127 -9.67 -18.16 -12.71
N VAL A 128 -8.85 -17.36 -12.02
CA VAL A 128 -8.79 -17.39 -10.54
C VAL A 128 -10.12 -16.95 -9.95
N GLY A 129 -10.72 -15.88 -10.46
CA GLY A 129 -12.05 -15.42 -10.05
C GLY A 129 -13.15 -16.46 -10.27
N THR A 130 -13.10 -17.20 -11.38
CA THR A 130 -14.04 -18.30 -11.65
C THR A 130 -13.87 -19.42 -10.63
N ALA A 131 -12.62 -19.83 -10.34
CA ALA A 131 -12.36 -20.86 -9.33
C ALA A 131 -12.80 -20.40 -7.93
N HIS A 132 -12.52 -19.15 -7.58
CA HIS A 132 -12.99 -18.54 -6.34
C HIS A 132 -14.52 -18.55 -6.23
N ALA A 133 -15.23 -18.16 -7.29
CA ALA A 133 -16.69 -18.20 -7.33
C ALA A 133 -17.21 -19.63 -7.14
N LEU A 134 -16.67 -20.61 -7.87
CA LEU A 134 -17.08 -22.03 -7.77
C LEU A 134 -16.88 -22.61 -6.36
N VAL A 135 -15.75 -22.32 -5.72
CA VAL A 135 -15.47 -22.77 -4.35
C VAL A 135 -16.46 -22.13 -3.36
N ASN A 136 -16.75 -20.84 -3.50
CA ASN A 136 -17.70 -20.16 -2.61
C ASN A 136 -19.17 -20.53 -2.89
N THR A 137 -19.55 -20.82 -4.13
CA THR A 137 -20.86 -21.40 -4.45
C THR A 137 -21.02 -22.78 -3.82
N THR A 138 -19.96 -23.59 -3.84
CA THR A 138 -19.94 -24.89 -3.14
C THR A 138 -20.08 -24.71 -1.64
N SER A 139 -19.37 -23.75 -1.05
CA SER A 139 -19.50 -23.37 0.36
C SER A 139 -20.95 -22.99 0.70
N LEU A 140 -21.57 -22.09 -0.07
CA LEU A 140 -22.96 -21.68 0.13
C LEU A 140 -23.93 -22.88 0.06
N ALA A 141 -23.77 -23.74 -0.95
CA ALA A 141 -24.61 -24.93 -1.10
C ALA A 141 -24.49 -25.88 0.09
N LEU A 142 -23.27 -26.06 0.63
CA LEU A 142 -23.03 -26.90 1.82
C LEU A 142 -23.65 -26.31 3.09
N HIS A 143 -23.61 -24.99 3.28
CA HIS A 143 -24.28 -24.34 4.42
C HIS A 143 -25.82 -24.38 4.29
N LEU A 144 -26.37 -24.22 3.09
CA LEU A 144 -27.81 -24.41 2.86
C LEU A 144 -28.23 -25.87 3.07
N ALA A 145 -27.42 -26.83 2.62
CA ALA A 145 -27.64 -28.25 2.89
C ALA A 145 -27.56 -28.56 4.39
N SER A 146 -26.65 -27.92 5.13
CA SER A 146 -26.56 -28.03 6.59
C SER A 146 -27.87 -27.61 7.26
N VAL A 147 -28.44 -26.46 6.85
CA VAL A 147 -29.75 -26.00 7.36
C VAL A 147 -30.85 -27.02 7.04
N ALA A 148 -30.98 -27.44 5.78
CA ALA A 148 -32.01 -28.40 5.38
C ALA A 148 -31.89 -29.77 6.09
N LEU A 149 -30.66 -30.22 6.38
CA LEU A 149 -30.41 -31.44 7.14
C LEU A 149 -30.80 -31.30 8.61
N ARG A 150 -30.54 -30.14 9.22
CA ARG A 150 -30.96 -29.83 10.60
C ARG A 150 -32.47 -29.78 10.72
N ASP A 151 -33.16 -29.15 9.77
CA ASP A 151 -34.63 -29.07 9.71
C ASP A 151 -35.27 -30.48 9.62
N ARG A 152 -34.58 -31.44 9.01
CA ARG A 152 -35.00 -32.86 8.92
C ARG A 152 -34.55 -33.71 10.11
N GLY A 153 -33.96 -33.12 11.15
CA GLY A 153 -33.48 -33.82 12.35
C GLY A 153 -32.12 -34.52 12.20
N HIS A 154 -31.44 -34.41 11.06
CA HIS A 154 -30.14 -35.03 10.82
C HIS A 154 -28.97 -34.15 11.29
N LEU A 155 -28.93 -33.84 12.59
CA LEU A 155 -28.00 -32.87 13.18
C LEU A 155 -26.52 -33.18 12.89
N GLY A 156 -26.09 -34.45 13.02
CA GLY A 156 -24.71 -34.85 12.76
C GLY A 156 -24.28 -34.61 11.31
N ARG A 157 -25.14 -34.92 10.34
CA ARG A 157 -24.89 -34.66 8.91
C ARG A 157 -24.90 -33.17 8.61
N GLY A 158 -25.77 -32.40 9.27
CA GLY A 158 -25.79 -30.95 9.18
C GLY A 158 -24.48 -30.32 9.67
N ARG A 159 -23.96 -30.74 10.82
CA ARG A 159 -22.65 -30.30 11.33
C ARG A 159 -21.50 -30.63 10.38
N LEU A 160 -21.51 -31.83 9.80
CA LEU A 160 -20.49 -32.21 8.80
C LEU A 160 -20.56 -31.34 7.55
N ALA A 161 -21.77 -31.07 7.03
CA ALA A 161 -21.95 -30.18 5.88
C ALA A 161 -21.50 -28.75 6.19
N SER A 162 -21.82 -28.23 7.39
CA SER A 162 -21.35 -26.93 7.90
C SER A 162 -19.82 -26.86 7.93
N ALA A 163 -19.16 -27.88 8.51
CA ALA A 163 -17.70 -27.96 8.58
C ALA A 163 -17.04 -28.05 7.18
N ALA A 164 -17.63 -28.82 6.26
CA ALA A 164 -17.17 -28.90 4.88
C ALA A 164 -17.32 -27.56 4.14
N GLY A 165 -18.46 -26.88 4.34
CA GLY A 165 -18.70 -25.54 3.80
C GLY A 165 -17.68 -24.53 4.32
N TRP A 166 -17.40 -24.55 5.62
CA TRP A 166 -16.38 -23.69 6.24
C TRP A 166 -14.96 -23.98 5.70
N ALA A 167 -14.62 -25.25 5.46
CA ALA A 167 -13.34 -25.59 4.81
C ALA A 167 -13.25 -25.04 3.37
N CYS A 168 -14.35 -25.10 2.59
CA CYS A 168 -14.41 -24.44 1.29
C CYS A 168 -14.26 -22.92 1.41
N LEU A 169 -14.88 -22.30 2.42
CA LEU A 169 -14.76 -20.86 2.68
C LEU A 169 -13.29 -20.44 2.91
N LEU A 170 -12.49 -21.22 3.64
CA LEU A 170 -11.06 -20.93 3.82
C LEU A 170 -10.28 -20.93 2.50
N VAL A 171 -10.55 -21.90 1.63
CA VAL A 171 -9.96 -21.95 0.29
C VAL A 171 -10.41 -20.75 -0.56
N GLY A 172 -11.70 -20.41 -0.48
CA GLY A 172 -12.26 -19.22 -1.12
C GLY A 172 -11.58 -17.93 -0.65
N GLY A 173 -11.38 -17.78 0.66
CA GLY A 173 -10.68 -16.65 1.26
C GLY A 173 -9.23 -16.54 0.81
N TYR A 174 -8.51 -17.66 0.71
CA TYR A 174 -7.15 -17.68 0.16
C TYR A 174 -7.11 -17.23 -1.31
N LEU A 175 -8.02 -17.73 -2.15
CA LEU A 175 -8.13 -17.30 -3.55
C LEU A 175 -8.50 -15.82 -3.66
N GLY A 176 -9.38 -15.32 -2.80
CA GLY A 176 -9.74 -13.90 -2.70
C GLY A 176 -8.53 -13.03 -2.35
N GLY A 177 -7.75 -13.44 -1.34
CA GLY A 177 -6.51 -12.77 -0.98
C GLY A 177 -5.47 -12.77 -2.11
N HIS A 178 -5.36 -13.86 -2.89
CA HIS A 178 -4.49 -13.89 -4.07
C HIS A 178 -4.93 -12.87 -5.12
N MET A 179 -6.24 -12.77 -5.40
CA MET A 179 -6.79 -11.79 -6.34
C MET A 179 -6.47 -10.35 -5.92
N VAL A 180 -6.66 -10.00 -4.65
CA VAL A 180 -6.40 -8.63 -4.16
C VAL A 180 -4.89 -8.36 -4.06
N TYR A 181 -4.13 -9.17 -3.31
CA TYR A 181 -2.76 -8.83 -2.94
C TYR A 181 -1.69 -9.24 -3.96
N ARG A 182 -1.99 -10.14 -4.90
CA ARG A 182 -1.03 -10.59 -5.92
C ARG A 182 -1.45 -10.21 -7.32
N ARG A 183 -2.74 -10.07 -7.58
CA ARG A 183 -3.30 -9.70 -8.87
C ARG A 183 -3.86 -8.27 -8.90
N GLN A 184 -3.88 -7.58 -7.74
CA GLN A 184 -4.31 -6.19 -7.60
C GLN A 184 -5.74 -5.94 -8.13
N ILE A 185 -6.63 -6.92 -8.00
CA ILE A 185 -8.04 -6.77 -8.37
C ILE A 185 -8.75 -5.98 -7.27
N GLY A 186 -9.46 -4.92 -7.65
CA GLY A 186 -10.18 -4.06 -6.71
C GLY A 186 -9.26 -3.19 -5.84
N VAL A 187 -8.02 -2.98 -6.28
CA VAL A 187 -7.05 -2.04 -5.68
C VAL A 187 -6.95 -0.82 -6.59
N ASP A 188 -6.61 0.33 -6.02
CA ASP A 188 -6.35 1.53 -6.82
C ASP A 188 -5.03 1.41 -7.61
N HIS A 189 -5.12 1.71 -8.91
CA HIS A 189 -4.00 1.70 -9.87
C HIS A 189 -3.58 3.08 -10.36
N ALA A 190 -4.21 4.15 -9.87
CA ALA A 190 -3.83 5.50 -10.26
C ALA A 190 -2.49 5.89 -9.63
N ASP A 191 -1.70 6.67 -10.36
CA ASP A 191 -0.44 7.19 -9.82
C ASP A 191 -0.76 8.31 -8.82
N ARG A 192 -0.53 8.06 -7.53
CA ARG A 192 -0.77 8.98 -6.42
C ARG A 192 0.50 9.71 -5.97
N SER A 193 1.46 9.91 -6.87
CA SER A 193 2.64 10.72 -6.52
C SER A 193 2.19 12.15 -6.17
N PRO A 194 2.80 12.77 -5.13
CA PRO A 194 2.53 14.15 -4.75
C PRO A 194 3.08 15.17 -5.75
N GLU A 195 3.88 14.74 -6.74
CA GLU A 195 4.54 15.65 -7.68
C GLU A 195 3.63 16.02 -8.87
N PRO A 196 3.73 17.27 -9.39
CA PRO A 196 4.59 18.33 -8.90
C PRO A 196 3.94 19.09 -7.73
N ARG A 197 4.69 19.32 -6.64
CA ARG A 197 4.19 20.08 -5.47
C ARG A 197 4.03 21.57 -5.73
N ASP A 198 4.76 22.12 -6.69
CA ASP A 198 4.64 23.50 -7.18
C ASP A 198 4.08 23.54 -8.60
N PHE A 199 3.60 24.71 -9.02
CA PHE A 199 3.13 24.89 -10.40
C PHE A 199 4.27 24.71 -11.39
N GLN A 200 4.16 23.68 -12.22
CA GLN A 200 5.11 23.36 -13.27
C GLN A 200 4.45 23.53 -14.64
N ALA A 201 5.10 24.26 -15.55
CA ALA A 201 4.69 24.38 -16.94
C ALA A 201 4.89 23.05 -17.68
N VAL A 202 3.81 22.52 -18.26
CA VAL A 202 3.82 21.18 -18.89
C VAL A 202 3.50 21.19 -20.38
N LEU A 203 2.72 22.16 -20.88
CA LEU A 203 2.29 22.20 -22.28
C LEU A 203 1.77 23.58 -22.69
N PRO A 204 1.98 24.05 -23.94
CA PRO A 204 1.27 25.22 -24.47
C PRO A 204 -0.25 24.97 -24.60
N VAL A 205 -1.08 25.95 -24.23
CA VAL A 205 -2.55 25.84 -24.31
C VAL A 205 -3.05 25.61 -25.74
N SER A 206 -2.32 26.13 -26.73
CA SER A 206 -2.63 25.97 -28.15
C SER A 206 -2.55 24.52 -28.65
N GLU A 207 -1.82 23.66 -27.95
CA GLU A 207 -1.70 22.23 -28.30
C GLU A 207 -2.86 21.39 -27.76
N LEU A 208 -3.68 21.94 -26.86
CA LEU A 208 -4.89 21.27 -26.40
C LEU A 208 -6.01 21.44 -27.44
N GLU A 209 -6.61 20.33 -27.86
CA GLU A 209 -7.86 20.31 -28.62
C GLU A 209 -9.05 20.18 -27.67
N GLU A 210 -10.24 20.63 -28.10
CA GLU A 210 -11.45 20.52 -27.29
C GLU A 210 -11.86 19.05 -27.19
N ASP A 211 -12.23 18.60 -25.98
CA ASP A 211 -12.72 17.25 -25.69
C ASP A 211 -11.77 16.10 -26.05
N ARG A 212 -10.50 16.42 -26.31
CA ARG A 212 -9.46 15.45 -26.65
C ARG A 212 -8.44 15.34 -25.51
N PRO A 213 -8.40 14.20 -24.80
CA PRO A 213 -7.41 13.99 -23.75
C PRO A 213 -5.99 13.96 -24.32
N LEU A 214 -5.06 14.60 -23.64
CA LEU A 214 -3.63 14.61 -24.01
C LEU A 214 -2.77 14.28 -22.79
N ARG A 215 -1.85 13.33 -22.95
CA ARG A 215 -0.91 12.94 -21.91
C ARG A 215 0.30 13.86 -21.90
N VAL A 216 0.71 14.25 -20.71
CA VAL A 216 2.02 14.83 -20.40
C VAL A 216 2.73 13.97 -19.37
N GLU A 217 4.06 13.96 -19.41
CA GLU A 217 4.89 13.23 -18.46
C GLU A 217 5.61 14.22 -17.55
N ILE A 218 5.54 13.99 -16.25
CA ILE A 218 6.22 14.79 -15.23
C ILE A 218 7.25 13.90 -14.56
N ARG A 219 8.44 14.45 -14.30
CA ARG A 219 9.47 13.75 -13.55
C ARG A 219 9.16 13.89 -12.06
N ASP A 220 8.94 12.77 -11.40
CA ASP A 220 9.01 12.70 -9.94
C ASP A 220 10.48 12.80 -9.53
N GLU A 221 10.85 13.84 -8.77
CA GLU A 221 12.25 14.08 -8.40
C GLU A 221 12.76 13.04 -7.38
N ASP A 222 11.87 12.58 -6.49
CA ASP A 222 12.16 11.66 -5.39
C ASP A 222 12.29 10.23 -5.92
N THR A 223 11.27 9.75 -6.63
CA THR A 223 11.24 8.38 -7.16
C THR A 223 11.99 8.22 -8.47
N ARG A 224 12.32 9.33 -9.15
CA ARG A 224 12.90 9.38 -10.51
C ARG A 224 12.06 8.69 -11.58
N GLN A 225 10.77 8.49 -11.29
CA GLN A 225 9.81 7.92 -12.23
C GLN A 225 9.12 9.03 -13.01
N ASN A 226 8.59 8.70 -14.18
CA ASN A 226 7.74 9.62 -14.92
C ASN A 226 6.28 9.34 -14.54
N ILE A 227 5.58 10.40 -14.12
CA ILE A 227 4.18 10.40 -13.78
C ILE A 227 3.40 10.90 -15.00
N GLY A 228 2.45 10.09 -15.46
CA GLY A 228 1.56 10.51 -16.53
C GLY A 228 0.41 11.36 -15.98
N VAL A 229 0.22 12.55 -16.53
CA VAL A 229 -0.96 13.40 -16.28
C VAL A 229 -1.72 13.56 -17.59
N VAL A 230 -3.05 13.43 -17.53
CA VAL A 230 -3.92 13.69 -18.68
C VAL A 230 -4.54 15.08 -18.53
N LEU A 231 -4.35 15.91 -19.56
CA LEU A 231 -4.94 17.23 -19.71
C LEU A 231 -6.15 17.12 -20.63
N VAL A 232 -7.23 17.80 -20.25
CA VAL A 232 -8.46 17.87 -21.05
C VAL A 232 -8.91 19.32 -21.08
N ARG A 233 -9.18 19.85 -22.27
CA ARG A 233 -9.90 21.12 -22.42
C ARG A 233 -11.38 20.83 -22.68
N HIS A 234 -12.25 21.24 -21.77
CA HIS A 234 -13.70 21.07 -21.88
C HIS A 234 -14.43 22.37 -21.51
N ARG A 235 -15.27 22.86 -22.41
CA ARG A 235 -16.06 24.09 -22.28
C ARG A 235 -15.21 25.31 -21.91
N GLY A 236 -14.04 25.42 -22.52
CA GLY A 236 -13.11 26.54 -22.30
C GLY A 236 -12.35 26.50 -20.97
N ARG A 237 -12.46 25.40 -20.19
CA ARG A 237 -11.63 25.15 -19.00
C ARG A 237 -10.65 24.02 -19.30
N VAL A 238 -9.44 24.11 -18.75
CA VAL A 238 -8.46 23.02 -18.79
C VAL A 238 -8.47 22.33 -17.45
N GLN A 239 -8.64 21.01 -17.44
CA GLN A 239 -8.59 20.18 -16.26
C GLN A 239 -7.50 19.13 -16.40
N ALA A 240 -6.95 18.69 -15.27
CA ALA A 240 -5.84 17.75 -15.22
C ALA A 240 -6.09 16.68 -14.15
N MET A 241 -5.78 15.43 -14.51
CA MET A 241 -5.89 14.28 -13.60
C MET A 241 -4.83 13.21 -13.94
N GLY A 242 -4.61 12.25 -13.05
CA GLY A 242 -3.67 11.15 -13.30
C GLY A 242 -4.03 10.37 -14.57
N ALA A 243 -3.04 10.05 -15.41
CA ALA A 243 -3.26 9.40 -16.71
C ALA A 243 -3.62 7.91 -16.59
N ARG A 244 -3.39 7.28 -15.44
CA ARG A 244 -3.74 5.88 -15.19
C ARG A 244 -5.05 5.80 -14.41
N CYS A 245 -6.01 5.09 -14.98
CA CYS A 245 -7.33 4.86 -14.39
C CYS A 245 -7.22 4.08 -13.08
N SER A 246 -7.83 4.58 -12.01
CA SER A 246 -7.81 3.96 -10.67
C SER A 246 -8.36 2.53 -10.62
N HIS A 247 -9.21 2.13 -11.57
CA HIS A 247 -9.77 0.78 -11.61
C HIS A 247 -8.76 -0.32 -11.97
N MET A 248 -8.10 -0.24 -13.13
CA MET A 248 -7.18 -1.27 -13.62
C MET A 248 -5.94 -0.70 -14.32
N GLY A 249 -5.69 0.61 -14.18
CA GLY A 249 -4.51 1.27 -14.72
C GLY A 249 -4.59 1.59 -16.21
N GLY A 250 -5.78 1.59 -16.80
CA GLY A 250 -5.99 1.92 -18.22
C GLY A 250 -5.56 3.36 -18.57
N PRO A 251 -5.02 3.60 -19.77
CA PRO A 251 -4.52 4.91 -20.20
C PRO A 251 -5.70 5.85 -20.51
N LEU A 252 -5.94 6.82 -19.63
CA LEU A 252 -7.04 7.78 -19.77
C LEU A 252 -6.82 8.77 -20.90
N ASP A 253 -5.58 8.96 -21.33
CA ASP A 253 -5.21 9.73 -22.51
C ASP A 253 -5.70 9.11 -23.83
N GLN A 254 -5.99 7.81 -23.85
CA GLN A 254 -6.63 7.12 -24.98
C GLN A 254 -8.16 7.07 -24.84
N GLY A 255 -8.70 7.73 -23.82
CA GLY A 255 -10.13 7.84 -23.56
C GLY A 255 -10.81 8.94 -24.37
N TRP A 256 -12.03 9.29 -23.97
CA TRP A 256 -12.80 10.38 -24.57
C TRP A 256 -13.65 11.09 -23.52
N VAL A 257 -14.06 12.33 -23.81
CA VAL A 257 -14.98 13.08 -22.96
C VAL A 257 -16.42 12.75 -23.31
N LEU A 258 -17.25 12.49 -22.31
CA LEU A 258 -18.69 12.29 -22.44
C LEU A 258 -19.41 13.01 -21.30
N ASN A 259 -20.23 14.01 -21.63
CA ASN A 259 -21.05 14.78 -20.67
C ASN A 259 -20.26 15.36 -19.48
N GLY A 260 -19.07 15.89 -19.73
CA GLY A 260 -18.21 16.44 -18.68
C GLY A 260 -17.48 15.39 -17.85
N SER A 261 -17.48 14.12 -18.27
CA SER A 261 -16.68 13.06 -17.65
C SER A 261 -15.65 12.50 -18.63
N LEU A 262 -14.44 12.19 -18.15
CA LEU A 262 -13.42 11.44 -18.88
C LEU A 262 -13.72 9.94 -18.80
N VAL A 263 -13.87 9.29 -19.95
CA VAL A 263 -14.20 7.88 -20.08
C VAL A 263 -12.94 7.06 -20.33
N CYS A 264 -12.69 6.06 -19.48
CA CYS A 264 -11.59 5.13 -19.65
C CYS A 264 -11.85 4.17 -20.84
N PRO A 265 -10.88 3.97 -21.75
CA PRO A 265 -11.07 3.16 -22.95
C PRO A 265 -11.16 1.65 -22.69
N TRP A 266 -10.73 1.17 -21.52
CA TRP A 266 -10.72 -0.27 -21.24
C TRP A 266 -12.09 -0.81 -20.83
N HIS A 267 -12.68 -0.22 -19.79
CA HIS A 267 -13.90 -0.75 -19.17
C HIS A 267 -15.00 0.31 -19.02
N GLY A 268 -14.76 1.54 -19.50
CA GLY A 268 -15.78 2.59 -19.55
C GLY A 268 -15.99 3.36 -18.24
N SER A 269 -15.17 3.14 -17.20
CA SER A 269 -15.19 3.96 -15.99
C SER A 269 -15.18 5.45 -16.34
N ARG A 270 -16.07 6.23 -15.74
CA ARG A 270 -16.22 7.65 -16.02
C ARG A 270 -15.83 8.47 -14.81
N TYR A 271 -15.00 9.47 -15.02
CA TYR A 271 -14.54 10.39 -13.97
C TYR A 271 -15.00 11.79 -14.28
N ASP A 272 -15.64 12.45 -13.33
CA ASP A 272 -16.01 13.85 -13.46
C ASP A 272 -14.76 14.71 -13.70
N LEU A 273 -14.80 15.56 -14.72
CA LEU A 273 -13.65 16.39 -15.10
C LEU A 273 -13.32 17.49 -14.10
N GLU A 274 -14.19 17.78 -13.11
CA GLU A 274 -13.95 18.84 -12.12
C GLU A 274 -13.44 18.26 -10.79
N SER A 275 -14.03 17.18 -10.32
CA SER A 275 -13.71 16.55 -9.03
C SER A 275 -12.82 15.31 -9.14
N GLY A 276 -12.72 14.70 -10.33
CA GLY A 276 -12.09 13.38 -10.49
C GLY A 276 -12.91 12.22 -9.91
N TRP A 277 -14.08 12.49 -9.33
CA TRP A 277 -14.94 11.47 -8.73
C TRP A 277 -15.50 10.51 -9.79
N PRO A 278 -15.57 9.20 -9.52
CA PRO A 278 -16.16 8.26 -10.47
C PRO A 278 -17.68 8.47 -10.54
N THR A 279 -18.17 8.87 -11.71
CA THR A 279 -19.60 9.08 -11.98
C THR A 279 -20.27 7.82 -12.51
N SER A 280 -19.48 6.91 -13.09
CA SER A 280 -19.93 5.59 -13.51
C SER A 280 -18.81 4.58 -13.36
N GLY A 281 -19.16 3.39 -12.84
CA GLY A 281 -18.23 2.31 -12.57
C GLY A 281 -17.64 1.69 -13.85
N PRO A 282 -16.77 0.68 -13.70
CA PRO A 282 -16.52 -0.10 -12.49
C PRO A 282 -15.60 0.54 -11.44
N SER A 283 -14.97 1.68 -11.73
CA SER A 283 -14.12 2.33 -10.71
C SER A 283 -14.93 2.78 -9.49
N THR A 284 -14.30 2.67 -8.31
CA THR A 284 -14.82 3.21 -7.05
C THR A 284 -13.95 4.34 -6.51
N CYS A 285 -12.69 4.44 -6.92
CA CYS A 285 -11.76 5.41 -6.37
C CYS A 285 -11.68 6.68 -7.26
N PRO A 286 -11.66 7.89 -6.66
CA PRO A 286 -11.46 9.12 -7.42
C PRO A 286 -10.11 9.15 -8.11
N GLN A 287 -10.06 9.81 -9.27
CA GLN A 287 -8.81 10.05 -9.95
C GLN A 287 -7.99 11.13 -9.22
N PRO A 288 -6.67 10.90 -9.06
CA PRO A 288 -5.71 11.90 -8.61
C PRO A 288 -5.85 13.21 -9.42
N ARG A 289 -5.99 14.37 -8.75
CA ARG A 289 -6.26 15.67 -9.39
C ARG A 289 -5.06 16.60 -9.41
N TYR A 290 -5.07 17.53 -10.36
CA TYR A 290 -4.09 18.60 -10.45
C TYR A 290 -4.79 19.94 -10.63
N GLU A 291 -4.39 20.92 -9.83
CA GLU A 291 -4.74 22.31 -10.01
C GLU A 291 -4.08 22.82 -11.29
N VAL A 292 -4.87 23.50 -12.12
CA VAL A 292 -4.40 24.03 -13.41
C VAL A 292 -4.40 25.55 -13.38
N ARG A 293 -3.29 26.14 -13.78
CA ARG A 293 -3.15 27.58 -14.00
C ARG A 293 -2.69 27.84 -15.42
N LEU A 294 -3.27 28.84 -16.07
CA LEU A 294 -2.81 29.32 -17.37
C LEU A 294 -1.93 30.55 -17.17
N ARG A 295 -0.68 30.49 -17.63
CA ARG A 295 0.27 31.60 -17.51
C ARG A 295 1.10 31.70 -18.77
N ASP A 296 1.19 32.89 -19.35
CA ASP A 296 2.02 33.18 -20.54
C ASP A 296 1.77 32.22 -21.73
N GLY A 297 0.52 31.77 -21.91
CA GLY A 297 0.14 30.81 -22.96
C GLY A 297 0.46 29.34 -22.64
N MET A 298 1.03 29.05 -21.47
CA MET A 298 1.34 27.72 -20.97
C MET A 298 0.30 27.23 -19.98
N VAL A 299 0.06 25.92 -20.00
CA VAL A 299 -0.62 25.16 -18.96
C VAL A 299 0.42 24.82 -17.91
N GLU A 300 0.23 25.36 -16.71
CA GLU A 300 0.96 24.97 -15.51
C GLU A 300 0.05 24.11 -14.64
N ILE A 301 0.61 23.04 -14.08
CA ILE A 301 -0.12 22.17 -13.17
C ILE A 301 0.63 21.96 -11.86
N ARG A 302 -0.13 21.77 -10.79
CA ARG A 302 0.33 21.40 -9.47
C ARG A 302 -0.57 20.32 -8.92
N ARG A 303 -0.03 19.38 -8.17
CA ARG A 303 -0.81 18.35 -7.49
C ARG A 303 -1.85 18.96 -6.54
N GLU A 304 -3.10 18.52 -6.65
CA GLU A 304 -4.13 18.85 -5.65
C GLU A 304 -3.98 17.90 -4.45
N GLN A 305 -3.96 18.47 -3.24
CA GLN A 305 -3.84 17.71 -2.00
C GLN A 305 -5.08 16.84 -1.76
N GLU A 306 -4.88 15.57 -1.45
CA GLU A 306 -5.94 14.64 -1.10
C GLU A 306 -6.23 14.69 0.42
N PRO A 307 -7.46 14.33 0.86
CA PRO A 307 -7.77 14.25 2.29
C PRO A 307 -6.87 13.24 3.00
N GLY A 308 -5.96 13.74 3.85
CA GLY A 308 -4.94 12.94 4.54
C GLY A 308 -3.51 13.37 4.23
N ASP A 309 -3.29 14.12 3.15
CA ASP A 309 -2.03 14.80 2.88
C ASP A 309 -1.84 15.95 3.89
N GLU A 310 -0.63 16.12 4.40
CA GLU A 310 -0.38 17.16 5.39
C GLU A 310 -0.40 18.55 4.77
N ILE A 311 -1.35 19.37 5.23
CA ILE A 311 -1.49 20.76 4.82
C ILE A 311 -0.51 21.60 5.63
N VAL A 312 0.59 22.02 5.01
CA VAL A 312 1.53 22.95 5.64
C VAL A 312 1.13 24.36 5.26
N THR A 313 0.44 25.06 6.17
CA THR A 313 0.00 26.43 5.92
C THR A 313 1.10 27.43 6.29
N ALA A 314 1.10 28.60 5.64
CA ALA A 314 1.97 29.71 6.02
C ALA A 314 1.80 30.11 7.51
N ALA A 315 0.61 29.92 8.08
CA ALA A 315 0.33 30.16 9.49
C ALA A 315 0.91 29.09 10.43
N ASP A 316 1.25 27.90 9.93
CA ASP A 316 1.94 26.86 10.71
C ASP A 316 3.46 27.07 10.74
N ILE A 317 3.99 27.74 9.71
CA ILE A 317 5.38 28.23 9.66
C ILE A 317 5.57 29.37 10.67
N ASP A 318 4.58 30.27 10.80
CA ASP A 318 4.61 31.41 11.72
C ASP A 318 4.44 31.05 13.21
N LYS A 319 4.00 29.82 13.52
CA LYS A 319 3.90 29.29 14.90
C LYS A 319 5.22 28.76 15.45
N VAL A 320 6.26 28.67 14.61
CA VAL A 320 7.62 28.32 15.05
C VAL A 320 8.19 29.55 15.78
N PRO A 321 8.51 29.46 17.08
CA PRO A 321 8.95 30.63 17.84
C PRO A 321 10.23 31.22 17.24
N PRO A 322 10.32 32.56 17.11
CA PRO A 322 11.51 33.20 16.59
C PRO A 322 12.69 32.92 17.52
N LEU A 323 13.85 32.71 16.90
CA LEU A 323 15.07 32.38 17.61
C LEU A 323 15.58 33.58 18.40
N PRO A 324 16.05 33.40 19.64
CA PRO A 324 16.72 34.46 20.37
C PRO A 324 18.01 34.86 19.65
N ASP A 325 18.24 36.16 19.55
CA ASP A 325 19.37 36.73 18.82
C ASP A 325 20.72 36.36 19.42
N GLY A 326 21.65 35.95 18.54
CA GLY A 326 23.08 36.00 18.79
C GLY A 326 23.77 34.66 19.10
N VAL A 327 23.90 33.77 18.11
CA VAL A 327 24.99 32.76 18.08
C VAL A 327 25.43 32.53 16.63
N SER A 328 26.74 32.58 16.39
CA SER A 328 27.38 32.34 15.09
C SER A 328 27.29 30.86 14.67
N PHE A 329 27.04 30.62 13.38
CA PHE A 329 26.61 29.35 12.83
C PHE A 329 27.65 28.72 11.88
N SER A 330 28.15 27.52 12.18
CA SER A 330 29.23 26.89 11.40
C SER A 330 28.74 25.88 10.36
N LYS A 331 27.83 24.93 10.69
CA LYS A 331 27.31 23.92 9.75
C LYS A 331 25.79 23.84 9.72
N LYS A 332 25.23 23.49 8.58
CA LYS A 332 23.80 23.16 8.41
C LYS A 332 23.50 21.73 8.85
N ALA A 333 22.25 21.46 9.20
CA ALA A 333 21.78 20.11 9.53
C ALA A 333 22.14 19.06 8.48
N ASN A 334 21.93 19.37 7.19
CA ASN A 334 22.27 18.45 6.10
C ASN A 334 23.78 18.19 5.99
N GLU A 335 24.64 19.15 6.37
CA GLU A 335 26.09 18.96 6.37
C GLU A 335 26.52 18.06 7.55
N VAL A 336 25.92 18.25 8.71
CA VAL A 336 26.19 17.44 9.92
C VAL A 336 25.79 15.98 9.71
N LEU A 337 24.59 15.74 9.17
CA LEU A 337 24.12 14.38 8.89
C LEU A 337 24.92 13.72 7.76
N PHE A 338 25.25 14.47 6.69
CA PHE A 338 26.12 13.96 5.62
C PHE A 338 27.49 13.49 6.15
N GLU A 339 28.12 14.27 7.03
CA GLU A 339 29.38 13.87 7.66
C GLU A 339 29.22 12.62 8.53
N HIS A 340 28.08 12.47 9.20
CA HIS A 340 27.79 11.27 9.98
C HIS A 340 27.55 10.03 9.09
N HIS A 341 26.88 10.19 7.94
CA HIS A 341 26.78 9.14 6.92
C HIS A 341 28.16 8.67 6.44
N GLU A 342 29.07 9.61 6.16
CA GLU A 342 30.43 9.29 5.74
C GLU A 342 31.21 8.53 6.81
N LEU A 343 31.07 8.88 8.08
CA LEU A 343 31.65 8.11 9.20
C LEU A 343 31.12 6.67 9.20
N ILE A 344 29.80 6.49 9.06
CA ILE A 344 29.17 5.17 9.06
C ILE A 344 29.66 4.34 7.86
N ARG A 345 29.72 4.93 6.65
CA ARG A 345 30.29 4.29 5.45
C ARG A 345 31.74 3.86 5.67
N GLN A 346 32.55 4.70 6.31
CA GLN A 346 33.94 4.39 6.64
C GLN A 346 34.06 3.24 7.65
N LEU A 347 33.17 3.14 8.64
CA LEU A 347 33.13 2.02 9.58
C LEU A 347 32.85 0.69 8.86
N PHE A 348 31.88 0.65 7.94
CA PHE A 348 31.66 -0.55 7.11
C PHE A 348 32.90 -0.94 6.30
N LYS A 349 33.57 0.05 5.69
CA LYS A 349 34.81 -0.18 4.93
C LYS A 349 35.92 -0.73 5.83
N ALA A 350 36.06 -0.20 7.05
CA ALA A 350 37.03 -0.69 8.04
C ALA A 350 36.74 -2.14 8.44
N ILE A 351 35.49 -2.49 8.76
CA ILE A 351 35.08 -3.86 9.11
C ILE A 351 35.35 -4.85 7.97
N LYS A 352 35.13 -4.42 6.71
CA LYS A 352 35.34 -5.24 5.52
C LYS A 352 36.81 -5.45 5.20
N ASN A 353 37.66 -4.47 5.47
CA ASN A 353 39.11 -4.53 5.22
C ASN A 353 39.89 -5.22 6.34
N THR A 354 39.28 -5.38 7.51
CA THR A 354 39.88 -6.08 8.65
C THR A 354 39.81 -7.61 8.42
N PRO A 355 40.90 -8.38 8.63
CA PRO A 355 40.90 -9.83 8.43
C PRO A 355 39.78 -10.55 9.19
N ARG A 356 39.20 -11.59 8.60
CA ARG A 356 37.96 -12.23 9.09
C ARG A 356 38.07 -12.79 10.51
N ASP A 357 39.25 -13.26 10.88
CA ASP A 357 39.61 -13.86 12.17
C ASP A 357 40.13 -12.84 13.19
N ASP A 358 40.28 -11.57 12.80
CA ASP A 358 40.76 -10.52 13.69
C ASP A 358 39.68 -10.12 14.72
N PRO A 359 39.98 -10.20 16.03
CA PRO A 359 39.07 -9.75 17.09
C PRO A 359 38.60 -8.30 16.91
N GLN A 360 39.41 -7.44 16.27
CA GLN A 360 39.09 -6.03 16.01
C GLN A 360 37.80 -5.86 15.18
N ARG A 361 37.40 -6.84 14.35
CA ARG A 361 36.13 -6.79 13.62
C ARG A 361 34.92 -6.66 14.54
N ARG A 362 34.97 -7.33 15.69
CA ARG A 362 33.88 -7.29 16.68
C ARG A 362 33.78 -5.92 17.31
N ASP A 363 34.92 -5.30 17.64
CA ASP A 363 34.94 -3.97 18.25
C ASP A 363 34.47 -2.90 17.25
N LEU A 364 34.88 -3.00 15.99
CA LEU A 364 34.36 -2.14 14.92
C LEU A 364 32.85 -2.31 14.71
N MET A 365 32.30 -3.53 14.83
CA MET A 365 30.85 -3.74 14.79
C MET A 365 30.11 -3.08 15.93
N ARG A 366 30.69 -3.05 17.14
CA ARG A 366 30.06 -2.35 18.29
C ARG A 366 30.08 -0.85 18.10
N ILE A 367 31.17 -0.31 17.54
CA ILE A 367 31.26 1.11 17.19
C ILE A 367 30.21 1.43 16.11
N LEU A 368 30.11 0.62 15.06
CA LEU A 368 29.09 0.78 14.02
C LEU A 368 27.66 0.74 14.59
N ALA A 369 27.36 -0.25 15.44
CA ALA A 369 26.05 -0.35 16.09
C ALA A 369 25.73 0.87 16.95
N SER A 370 26.74 1.37 17.68
CA SER A 370 26.63 2.58 18.49
C SER A 370 26.34 3.80 17.62
N GLU A 371 27.10 4.00 16.55
CA GLU A 371 26.95 5.18 15.69
C GLU A 371 25.62 5.16 14.91
N LEU A 372 25.15 4.00 14.44
CA LEU A 372 23.82 3.87 13.83
C LEU A 372 22.69 4.25 14.79
N GLU A 373 22.73 3.76 16.04
CA GLU A 373 21.68 4.10 17.02
C GLU A 373 21.72 5.59 17.41
N ILE A 374 22.91 6.20 17.46
CA ILE A 374 23.04 7.64 17.68
C ILE A 374 22.45 8.41 16.50
N HIS A 375 22.75 7.98 15.29
CA HIS A 375 22.30 8.60 14.05
C HIS A 375 20.76 8.60 13.95
N GLU A 376 20.14 7.43 14.09
CA GLU A 376 18.68 7.30 14.11
C GLU A 376 18.05 8.18 15.20
N HIS A 377 18.68 8.23 16.39
CA HIS A 377 18.18 9.04 17.50
C HIS A 377 18.20 10.54 17.20
N VAL A 378 19.28 11.07 16.62
CA VAL A 378 19.36 12.51 16.32
C VAL A 378 18.41 12.90 15.20
N GLU A 379 18.18 12.01 14.24
CA GLU A 379 17.21 12.23 13.16
C GLU A 379 15.79 12.25 13.70
N ASP A 380 15.40 11.23 14.46
CA ASP A 380 14.06 11.10 15.05
C ASP A 380 13.70 12.26 15.99
N HIS A 381 14.68 12.85 16.66
CA HIS A 381 14.42 13.86 17.70
C HIS A 381 14.65 15.29 17.25
N ILE A 382 15.44 15.52 16.19
CA ILE A 382 15.75 16.87 15.70
C ILE A 382 15.40 17.01 14.22
N PHE A 383 15.95 16.15 13.36
CA PHE A 383 15.85 16.36 11.92
C PHE A 383 14.43 16.09 11.41
N TYR A 384 13.91 14.88 11.60
CA TYR A 384 12.59 14.48 11.11
C TYR A 384 11.47 15.37 11.61
N PRO A 385 11.33 15.69 12.91
CA PRO A 385 10.26 16.59 13.37
C PRO A 385 10.32 17.97 12.71
N ALA A 386 11.51 18.43 12.32
CA ALA A 386 11.69 19.73 11.70
C ALA A 386 11.46 19.72 10.18
N VAL A 387 11.73 18.60 9.50
CA VAL A 387 11.55 18.46 8.04
C VAL A 387 10.24 17.77 7.65
N TYR A 388 9.49 17.25 8.63
CA TYR A 388 8.20 16.56 8.42
C TYR A 388 7.21 17.41 7.61
N SER A 389 7.20 18.72 7.82
CA SER A 389 6.36 19.65 7.06
C SER A 389 6.87 20.01 5.66
N VAL A 390 8.00 19.47 5.22
CA VAL A 390 8.57 19.77 3.90
C VAL A 390 8.97 18.52 3.11
N SER A 391 8.88 17.34 3.74
CA SER A 391 9.31 16.05 3.18
C SER A 391 8.28 14.97 3.49
N GLU A 392 7.76 14.33 2.45
CA GLU A 392 6.87 13.17 2.56
C GLU A 392 7.63 11.86 2.82
N ASP A 393 8.96 11.89 2.76
CA ASP A 393 9.83 10.72 2.91
C ASP A 393 10.05 10.32 4.38
N VAL A 394 9.65 11.15 5.36
CA VAL A 394 9.88 10.86 6.80
C VAL A 394 9.27 9.51 7.26
N PRO A 395 8.02 9.14 6.90
CA PRO A 395 7.47 7.82 7.23
C PRO A 395 8.25 6.67 6.59
N ILE A 396 8.80 6.88 5.40
CA ILE A 396 9.65 5.90 4.71
C ILE A 396 10.97 5.75 5.46
N ALA A 397 11.60 6.85 5.86
CA ALA A 397 12.85 6.86 6.62
C ALA A 397 12.71 6.11 7.96
N HIS A 398 11.61 6.31 8.72
CA HIS A 398 11.34 5.52 9.92
C HIS A 398 11.16 4.00 9.63
N SER A 399 10.60 3.65 8.48
CA SER A 399 10.52 2.25 8.02
C SER A 399 11.91 1.68 7.72
N GLU A 400 12.78 2.47 7.09
CA GLU A 400 14.17 2.11 6.80
C GLU A 400 15.00 1.95 8.07
N HIS A 401 14.86 2.83 9.08
CA HIS A 401 15.47 2.68 10.41
C HIS A 401 15.09 1.33 11.05
N ARG A 402 13.82 0.93 10.98
CA ARG A 402 13.39 -0.38 11.49
C ARG A 402 14.08 -1.54 10.76
N GLN A 403 14.24 -1.42 9.44
CA GLN A 403 14.96 -2.42 8.63
C GLN A 403 16.45 -2.48 8.99
N LEU A 404 17.10 -1.33 9.23
CA LEU A 404 18.49 -1.24 9.67
C LEU A 404 18.68 -1.89 11.03
N ALA A 405 17.81 -1.57 12.00
CA ALA A 405 17.81 -2.18 13.32
C ALA A 405 17.68 -3.72 13.26
N ASP A 406 16.77 -4.23 12.42
CA ASP A 406 16.57 -5.68 12.21
C ASP A 406 17.79 -6.37 11.60
N LEU A 407 18.41 -5.75 10.60
CA LEU A 407 19.62 -6.28 9.94
C LEU A 407 20.82 -6.21 10.89
N LEU A 408 20.97 -5.13 11.64
CA LEU A 408 22.03 -4.95 12.63
C LEU A 408 21.90 -6.01 13.74
N ALA A 409 20.70 -6.20 14.29
CA ALA A 409 20.43 -7.20 15.31
C ALA A 409 20.78 -8.63 14.86
N LYS A 410 20.50 -8.98 13.60
CA LYS A 410 20.92 -10.27 13.02
C LYS A 410 22.43 -10.35 12.84
N THR A 411 23.04 -9.31 12.29
CA THR A 411 24.48 -9.25 11.99
C THR A 411 25.32 -9.37 13.26
N LEU A 412 24.92 -8.71 14.35
CA LEU A 412 25.62 -8.77 15.64
C LEU A 412 25.65 -10.18 16.24
N LYS A 413 24.67 -11.04 15.95
CA LYS A 413 24.61 -12.43 16.45
C LYS A 413 25.51 -13.40 15.68
N LEU A 414 25.99 -13.01 14.49
CA LEU A 414 26.77 -13.89 13.64
C LEU A 414 28.24 -13.88 14.06
N ASN A 415 28.93 -14.99 13.80
CA ASN A 415 30.38 -15.06 13.96
C ASN A 415 31.05 -14.28 12.82
N THR A 416 31.89 -13.30 13.18
CA THR A 416 32.58 -12.39 12.24
C THR A 416 33.49 -13.10 11.24
N ALA A 417 33.86 -14.36 11.47
CA ALA A 417 34.70 -15.12 10.55
C ALA A 417 33.92 -15.84 9.42
N THR A 418 32.59 -15.90 9.50
CA THR A 418 31.77 -16.73 8.58
C THR A 418 31.39 -16.00 7.30
N GLN A 419 31.12 -16.77 6.24
CA GLN A 419 30.56 -16.23 5.00
C GLN A 419 29.15 -15.64 5.21
N GLU A 420 28.37 -16.21 6.13
CA GLU A 420 27.04 -15.71 6.48
C GLU A 420 27.11 -14.30 7.11
N PHE A 421 28.14 -14.01 7.92
CA PHE A 421 28.38 -12.67 8.43
C PHE A 421 28.69 -11.69 7.30
N GLU A 422 29.50 -12.07 6.31
CA GLU A 422 29.81 -11.20 5.15
C GLU A 422 28.56 -10.86 4.33
N GLU A 423 27.68 -11.83 4.11
CA GLU A 423 26.41 -11.61 3.41
C GLU A 423 25.50 -10.64 4.19
N HIS A 424 25.39 -10.80 5.51
CA HIS A 424 24.59 -9.93 6.35
C HIS A 424 25.21 -8.53 6.52
N LEU A 425 26.54 -8.43 6.66
CA LEU A 425 27.25 -7.16 6.71
C LEU A 425 27.07 -6.38 5.40
N GLN A 426 27.15 -7.07 4.25
CA GLN A 426 26.92 -6.44 2.95
C GLN A 426 25.46 -6.01 2.79
N ALA A 427 24.49 -6.80 3.26
CA ALA A 427 23.07 -6.43 3.25
C ALA A 427 22.78 -5.22 4.15
N LEU A 428 23.37 -5.19 5.35
CA LEU A 428 23.27 -4.06 6.28
C LEU A 428 23.90 -2.79 5.69
N TYR A 429 25.08 -2.89 5.07
CA TYR A 429 25.70 -1.77 4.37
C TYR A 429 24.83 -1.25 3.24
N SER A 430 24.27 -2.14 2.41
CA SER A 430 23.40 -1.74 1.30
C SER A 430 22.11 -1.08 1.77
N ALA A 431 21.54 -1.52 2.89
CA ALA A 431 20.39 -0.86 3.50
C ALA A 431 20.76 0.54 4.04
N MET A 432 21.89 0.66 4.73
CA MET A 432 22.35 1.94 5.31
C MET A 432 22.68 2.94 4.21
N ASP A 433 23.39 2.51 3.17
CA ASP A 433 23.76 3.38 2.05
C ASP A 433 22.55 3.79 1.19
N HIS A 434 21.53 2.93 1.12
CA HIS A 434 20.24 3.29 0.53
C HIS A 434 19.54 4.38 1.33
N HIS A 435 19.42 4.19 2.64
CA HIS A 435 18.81 5.13 3.58
C HIS A 435 19.50 6.50 3.53
N ALA A 436 20.81 6.53 3.83
CA ALA A 436 21.62 7.74 3.78
C ALA A 436 21.55 8.40 2.39
N GLY A 437 21.63 7.61 1.32
CA GLY A 437 21.53 8.12 -0.04
C GLY A 437 20.14 8.69 -0.37
N SER A 438 19.07 8.15 0.19
CA SER A 438 17.70 8.65 0.00
C SER A 438 17.59 10.04 0.60
N GLU A 439 18.00 10.20 1.86
CA GLU A 439 17.99 11.49 2.55
C GLU A 439 18.88 12.53 1.86
N GLU A 440 20.09 12.15 1.47
CA GLU A 440 21.05 13.04 0.82
C GLU A 440 20.53 13.60 -0.51
N ARG A 441 19.75 12.81 -1.26
CA ARG A 441 19.28 13.17 -2.60
C ARG A 441 17.92 13.83 -2.60
N SER A 442 17.05 13.47 -1.67
CA SER A 442 15.69 14.00 -1.55
C SER A 442 15.61 14.94 -0.34
N MET A 443 15.53 14.36 0.87
CA MET A 443 15.20 15.08 2.10
C MET A 443 16.12 16.26 2.41
N PHE A 444 17.42 16.19 2.12
CA PHE A 444 18.37 17.28 2.34
C PHE A 444 18.15 18.46 1.40
N GLN A 445 17.65 18.20 0.17
CA GLN A 445 17.28 19.24 -0.78
C GLN A 445 15.96 19.90 -0.36
N GLU A 446 14.97 19.10 0.02
CA GLU A 446 13.69 19.58 0.52
C GLU A 446 13.85 20.41 1.81
N ALA A 447 14.74 19.98 2.71
CA ALA A 447 15.07 20.69 3.94
C ALA A 447 15.63 22.10 3.68
N GLN A 448 16.20 22.41 2.50
CA GLN A 448 16.62 23.77 2.16
C GLN A 448 15.45 24.77 2.14
N ARG A 449 14.21 24.31 1.94
CA ARG A 449 12.99 25.13 2.02
C ARG A 449 12.78 25.74 3.42
N LEU A 450 13.36 25.16 4.47
CA LEU A 450 13.30 25.68 5.85
C LEU A 450 14.13 26.95 6.06
N GLY A 451 15.01 27.29 5.11
CA GLY A 451 15.88 28.46 5.16
C GLY A 451 17.21 28.21 5.88
N ASP A 452 18.23 28.95 5.42
CA ASP A 452 19.63 28.78 5.84
C ASP A 452 19.83 28.91 7.36
N ALA A 453 19.22 29.92 7.98
CA ALA A 453 19.33 30.18 9.40
C ALA A 453 18.76 29.03 10.26
N ARG A 454 17.61 28.47 9.86
CA ARG A 454 16.96 27.36 10.57
C ARG A 454 17.78 26.08 10.46
N LEU A 455 18.27 25.77 9.25
CA LEU A 455 19.13 24.61 9.03
C LEU A 455 20.44 24.70 9.81
N ARG A 456 21.04 25.88 9.89
CA ARG A 456 22.25 26.11 10.68
C ARG A 456 22.02 25.94 12.18
N LYS A 457 20.88 26.40 12.69
CA LYS A 457 20.52 26.20 14.09
C LYS A 457 20.27 24.71 14.40
N MET A 458 19.55 24.02 13.52
CA MET A 458 19.38 22.56 13.61
C MET A 458 20.73 21.83 13.56
N GLY A 459 21.68 22.29 12.72
CA GLY A 459 23.04 21.76 12.69
C GLY A 459 23.73 21.79 14.06
N GLN A 460 23.60 22.90 14.79
CA GLN A 460 24.13 23.00 16.16
C GLN A 460 23.42 22.07 17.15
N GLU A 461 22.10 21.96 17.05
CA GLU A 461 21.32 21.04 17.89
C GLU A 461 21.73 19.58 17.64
N LEU A 462 21.93 19.21 16.37
CA LEU A 462 22.42 17.90 15.96
C LEU A 462 23.84 17.64 16.46
N GLU A 463 24.80 18.54 16.22
CA GLU A 463 26.18 18.41 16.70
C GLU A 463 26.22 18.24 18.23
N ARG A 464 25.42 19.03 18.95
CA ARG A 464 25.32 18.92 20.41
C ARG A 464 24.74 17.58 20.85
N MET A 465 23.65 17.13 20.22
CA MET A 465 23.02 15.86 20.58
C MET A 465 23.91 14.66 20.21
N LEU A 466 24.61 14.70 19.07
CA LEU A 466 25.62 13.72 18.69
C LEU A 466 26.72 13.62 19.77
N GLU A 467 27.25 14.77 20.21
CA GLU A 467 28.28 14.81 21.25
C GLU A 467 27.74 14.36 22.62
N GLU A 468 26.53 14.78 23.01
CA GLU A 468 25.87 14.33 24.25
C GLU A 468 25.68 12.81 24.23
N GLN A 469 25.19 12.23 23.12
CA GLN A 469 24.99 10.78 22.96
C GLN A 469 26.30 9.98 22.97
N ARG A 470 27.40 10.58 22.52
CA ARG A 470 28.76 10.00 22.59
C ARG A 470 29.40 10.15 23.97
N THR A 471 29.16 11.26 24.67
CA THR A 471 29.87 11.62 25.92
C THR A 471 29.11 11.28 27.20
N SER A 472 27.80 11.11 27.14
CA SER A 472 26.98 10.77 28.29
C SER A 472 27.28 9.35 28.78
N ARG A 473 27.68 9.23 30.05
CA ARG A 473 27.96 7.94 30.68
C ARG A 473 26.73 7.05 30.75
N ALA A 474 25.56 7.64 31.03
CA ALA A 474 24.30 6.90 31.13
C ALA A 474 23.84 6.37 29.78
N GLN A 475 23.87 7.19 28.73
CA GLN A 475 23.45 6.79 27.38
C GLN A 475 24.41 5.76 26.79
N ARG A 476 25.72 5.93 26.96
CA ARG A 476 26.72 4.91 26.59
C ARG A 476 26.47 3.58 27.29
N MET A 477 26.28 3.59 28.61
CA MET A 477 26.01 2.35 29.37
C MET A 477 24.76 1.63 28.88
N PHE A 478 23.69 2.37 28.59
CA PHE A 478 22.44 1.79 28.08
C PHE A 478 22.64 1.15 26.70
N ARG A 479 23.31 1.87 25.79
CA ARG A 479 23.60 1.40 24.43
C ARG A 479 24.53 0.19 24.44
N ASP A 480 25.58 0.22 25.26
CA ASP A 480 26.49 -0.92 25.45
C ASP A 480 25.75 -2.16 25.97
N LEU A 481 24.83 -1.99 26.93
CA LEU A 481 24.00 -3.07 27.43
C LEU A 481 23.10 -3.64 26.33
N LYS A 482 22.43 -2.78 25.55
CA LYS A 482 21.59 -3.18 24.43
C LYS A 482 22.38 -3.94 23.36
N ILE A 483 23.55 -3.42 22.97
CA ILE A 483 24.44 -4.09 22.01
C ILE A 483 24.87 -5.47 22.53
N ARG A 484 25.24 -5.58 23.81
CA ARG A 484 25.58 -6.89 24.41
C ARG A 484 24.40 -7.87 24.46
N LEU A 485 23.18 -7.39 24.72
CA LEU A 485 21.96 -8.21 24.64
C LEU A 485 21.68 -8.66 23.21
N LEU A 486 21.94 -7.81 22.21
CA LEU A 486 21.80 -8.16 20.80
C LEU A 486 22.89 -9.13 20.31
N GLU A 487 24.12 -9.00 20.79
CA GLU A 487 25.22 -9.95 20.59
C GLU A 487 24.93 -11.32 21.23
N GLY A 488 23.96 -11.38 22.14
CA GLY A 488 23.56 -12.60 22.83
C GLY A 488 24.48 -12.95 23.99
N LEU A 489 24.69 -11.99 24.92
CA LEU A 489 24.86 -12.38 26.33
C LEU A 489 23.91 -13.53 26.69
#